data_AF-A0A0Q5XQG2-F1
#
_entry.id   AF-A0A0Q5XQG2-F1
#
_cell.length_a   1.000
_cell.length_b   1.000
_cell.length_c   1.000
_cell.angle_alpha   90.00
_cell.angle_beta   90.00
_cell.angle_gamma   90.00
#
_symmetry.space_group_name_H-M   'P 1'
#
loop_
_entity.id
_entity.type
_entity.pdbx_description
1 polymer ?
#
loop_
_entity_poly.entity_id
_entity_poly.type
_entity_poly.pdbx_seq_one_letter_code
_entity_poly.pdbx_strand_id
1 'polypeptide(L)'
;MSFQMKIDEMLDALCNMGHHEAAALTTLVETTANTLSAALCKSLLIECDPASFQGAAFAGTCVPFYPALEGQELPPEIAPYDDKEEWGE
;
A
#
# COMPACT_ATOMS: atom_id res chain seq x y z
N MET A 1 5.66 -21.30 -20.76
CA MET A 1 5.72 -20.10 -19.89
C MET A 1 4.48 -20.11 -19.02
N SER A 2 4.61 -19.88 -17.71
CA SER A 2 3.47 -19.72 -16.80
C SER A 2 3.07 -18.25 -16.70
N PHE A 3 1.77 -18.00 -16.63
CA PHE A 3 1.23 -16.67 -16.31
C PHE A 3 1.44 -16.39 -14.81
N GLN A 4 1.83 -15.16 -14.47
CA GLN A 4 2.08 -14.72 -13.09
C GLN A 4 1.09 -13.62 -12.73
N MET A 5 0.32 -13.83 -11.67
CA MET A 5 -0.61 -12.83 -11.15
C MET A 5 -0.05 -12.16 -9.91
N LYS A 6 -0.26 -10.85 -9.80
CA LYS A 6 -0.04 -10.09 -8.57
C LYS A 6 -1.15 -10.38 -7.56
N ILE A 7 -0.87 -10.12 -6.29
CA ILE A 7 -1.84 -10.31 -5.20
C ILE A 7 -3.11 -9.50 -5.46
N ASP A 8 -2.98 -8.23 -5.82
CA ASP A 8 -4.12 -7.36 -6.09
C ASP A 8 -4.95 -7.82 -7.30
N GLU A 9 -4.31 -8.40 -8.32
CA GLU A 9 -5.02 -8.97 -9.48
C GLU A 9 -5.85 -10.19 -9.08
N MET A 10 -5.35 -11.00 -8.13
CA MET A 10 -6.11 -12.13 -7.57
C MET A 10 -7.28 -11.65 -6.71
N LEU A 11 -7.08 -10.62 -5.89
CA LEU A 11 -8.16 -10.01 -5.09
C LEU A 11 -9.24 -9.39 -5.99
N ASP A 12 -8.85 -8.64 -7.01
CA ASP A 12 -9.78 -8.08 -7.99
C ASP A 12 -10.59 -9.18 -8.69
N ALA A 13 -9.94 -10.27 -9.09
CA ALA A 13 -10.63 -11.40 -9.69
C ALA A 13 -11.68 -12.01 -8.72
N LEU A 14 -11.33 -12.20 -7.44
CA LEU A 14 -12.25 -12.70 -6.42
C LEU A 14 -13.43 -11.76 -6.19
N CYS A 15 -13.18 -10.45 -6.11
CA CYS A 15 -14.22 -9.43 -6.00
C CYS A 15 -15.16 -9.44 -7.22
N ASN A 16 -14.61 -9.48 -8.43
CA ASN A 16 -15.38 -9.50 -9.68
C ASN A 16 -16.23 -10.78 -9.84
N MET A 17 -15.77 -11.90 -9.29
CA MET A 17 -16.52 -13.15 -9.26
C MET A 17 -17.57 -13.20 -8.14
N GLY A 18 -17.61 -12.21 -7.24
CA GLY A 18 -18.48 -12.22 -6.06
C GLY A 18 -18.12 -13.36 -5.08
N HIS A 19 -16.84 -13.73 -4.99
CA HIS A 19 -16.42 -14.82 -4.12
C HIS A 19 -16.61 -14.45 -2.64
N HIS A 20 -17.22 -15.34 -1.86
CA HIS A 20 -17.58 -15.08 -0.46
C HIS A 20 -16.38 -14.76 0.45
N GLU A 21 -15.18 -15.26 0.11
CA GLU A 21 -13.96 -15.00 0.87
C GLU A 21 -13.24 -13.69 0.47
N ALA A 22 -13.68 -13.02 -0.62
CA ALA A 22 -12.97 -11.86 -1.16
C ALA A 22 -12.73 -10.78 -0.09
N ALA A 23 -13.78 -10.41 0.66
CA ALA A 23 -13.68 -9.40 1.70
C ALA A 23 -12.69 -9.79 2.82
N ALA A 24 -12.74 -11.03 3.29
CA ALA A 24 -11.85 -11.50 4.35
C ALA A 24 -10.38 -11.52 3.90
N LEU A 25 -10.13 -11.94 2.65
CA LEU A 25 -8.79 -11.95 2.08
C LEU A 25 -8.26 -10.53 1.83
N THR A 26 -9.09 -9.62 1.36
CA THR A 26 -8.73 -8.19 1.24
C THR A 26 -8.30 -7.62 2.59
N THR A 27 -9.07 -7.85 3.65
CA THR A 27 -8.72 -7.39 5.01
C THR A 27 -7.40 -7.97 5.50
N LEU A 28 -7.08 -9.23 5.17
CA LEU A 28 -5.80 -9.85 5.53
C LEU A 28 -4.62 -9.20 4.80
N VAL A 29 -4.79 -8.87 3.52
CA VAL A 29 -3.76 -8.17 2.73
C VAL A 29 -3.55 -6.75 3.26
N GLU A 30 -4.62 -6.00 3.53
CA GLU A 30 -4.54 -4.67 4.15
C GLU A 30 -3.87 -4.73 5.54
N THR A 31 -4.19 -5.73 6.36
CA THR A 31 -3.54 -5.93 7.67
C THR A 31 -2.04 -6.20 7.53
N THR A 32 -1.65 -6.97 6.52
CA THR A 32 -0.25 -7.25 6.22
C THR A 32 0.46 -5.98 5.76
N ALA A 33 -0.16 -5.21 4.85
CA ALA A 33 0.36 -3.92 4.39
C ALA A 33 0.53 -2.92 5.55
N ASN A 34 -0.45 -2.84 6.46
CA ASN A 34 -0.37 -2.03 7.68
C ASN A 34 0.79 -2.43 8.60
N THR A 35 1.07 -3.73 8.71
CA THR A 35 2.19 -4.24 9.51
C THR A 35 3.53 -3.81 8.89
N LEU A 36 3.64 -3.89 7.56
CA LEU A 36 4.83 -3.46 6.82
C LEU A 36 5.03 -1.95 6.90
N SER A 37 3.97 -1.16 6.71
CA SER A 37 4.04 0.30 6.77
C SER A 37 4.40 0.80 8.16
N ALA A 38 3.86 0.20 9.22
CA ALA A 38 4.23 0.54 10.59
C ALA A 38 5.72 0.28 10.88
N ALA A 39 6.27 -0.82 10.36
CA ALA A 39 7.69 -1.13 10.48
C ALA A 39 8.56 -0.12 9.71
N LEU A 40 8.11 0.30 8.53
CA LEU A 40 8.80 1.30 7.71
C LEU A 40 8.76 2.68 8.37
N CYS A 41 7.59 3.13 8.84
CA CYS A 41 7.39 4.38 9.57
C CYS A 41 8.31 4.49 10.78
N LYS A 42 8.40 3.43 11.58
CA LYS A 42 9.31 3.39 12.73
C LYS A 42 10.78 3.49 12.33
N SER A 43 11.16 2.93 11.19
CA SER A 43 12.55 2.87 10.75
C SER A 43 13.01 4.18 10.11
N LEU A 44 12.13 4.85 9.37
CA LEU A 44 12.42 6.09 8.64
C LEU A 44 11.94 7.36 9.36
N LEU A 45 11.28 7.20 10.52
CA LEU A 45 10.67 8.29 11.28
C LEU A 45 9.69 9.10 10.43
N ILE A 46 8.82 8.42 9.70
CA ILE A 46 7.73 9.00 8.90
C ILE A 46 6.38 8.52 9.45
N GLU A 47 5.29 9.10 8.97
CA GLU A 47 3.93 8.69 9.32
C GLU A 47 3.20 8.06 8.13
N CYS A 48 2.17 7.28 8.41
CA CYS A 48 1.34 6.66 7.39
C CYS A 48 -0.11 6.51 7.84
N ASP A 49 -1.00 6.50 6.86
CA ASP A 49 -2.40 6.15 7.05
C ASP A 49 -2.65 4.63 6.86
N PRO A 50 -3.83 4.13 7.24
CA PRO A 50 -4.17 2.73 7.04
C PRO A 50 -4.16 2.32 5.56
N ALA A 51 -3.69 1.11 5.31
CA ALA A 51 -3.76 0.45 4.02
C ALA A 51 -5.20 0.31 3.54
N SER A 52 -5.41 0.54 2.24
CA SER A 52 -6.70 0.37 1.59
C SER A 52 -6.55 -0.28 0.21
N PHE A 53 -7.42 -1.25 -0.08
CA PHE A 53 -7.56 -1.82 -1.41
C PHE A 53 -8.38 -0.90 -2.33
N GLN A 54 -7.73 -0.41 -3.38
CA GLN A 54 -8.31 0.48 -4.41
C GLN A 54 -8.62 -0.25 -5.73
N GLY A 55 -8.42 -1.57 -5.78
CA GLY A 55 -8.50 -2.37 -6.99
C GLY A 55 -7.22 -2.29 -7.85
N ALA A 56 -6.88 -3.39 -8.51
CA ALA A 56 -5.68 -3.51 -9.34
C ALA A 56 -5.72 -2.62 -10.59
N ALA A 57 -6.92 -2.25 -11.05
CA ALA A 57 -7.10 -1.31 -12.16
C ALA A 57 -6.71 0.14 -11.80
N PHE A 58 -6.59 0.46 -10.50
CA PHE A 58 -6.12 1.76 -10.02
C PHE A 58 -4.67 1.62 -9.52
N ALA A 59 -4.48 1.20 -8.27
CA ALA A 59 -3.15 1.09 -7.66
C ALA A 59 -2.99 -0.16 -6.77
N GLY A 60 -4.01 -1.03 -6.70
CA GLY A 60 -4.02 -2.19 -5.81
C GLY A 60 -4.21 -1.81 -4.34
N THR A 61 -3.53 -2.50 -3.44
CA THR A 61 -3.50 -2.18 -2.01
C THR A 61 -2.43 -1.11 -1.75
N CYS A 62 -2.84 0.07 -1.28
CA CYS A 62 -1.95 1.22 -1.10
C CYS A 62 -1.96 1.71 0.35
N VAL A 63 -0.84 2.32 0.75
CA VAL A 63 -0.66 2.98 2.05
C VAL A 63 -0.13 4.39 1.78
N PRO A 64 -0.85 5.46 2.19
CA PRO A 64 -0.32 6.82 2.13
C PRO A 64 0.79 7.03 3.16
N PHE A 65 1.86 7.71 2.77
CA PHE A 65 2.98 8.09 3.66
C PHE A 65 3.18 9.59 3.62
N TYR A 66 3.63 10.16 4.73
CA TYR A 66 3.85 11.61 4.86
C TYR A 66 4.94 11.90 5.90
N PRO A 67 5.55 13.10 5.86
CA PRO A 67 6.58 13.47 6.83
C PRO A 67 6.01 13.52 8.24
N ALA A 68 6.79 13.03 9.22
CA ALA A 68 6.42 13.13 10.64
C ALA A 68 6.73 14.50 11.24
N LEU A 69 7.64 15.25 10.61
CA LEU A 69 8.09 16.57 11.05
C LEU A 69 7.99 17.58 9.90
N GLU A 70 7.69 18.83 10.23
CA GLU A 70 7.69 19.93 9.26
C GLU A 70 9.07 20.07 8.59
N GLY A 71 9.09 20.06 7.25
CA GLY A 71 10.31 20.18 6.45
C GLY A 71 11.20 18.92 6.42
N GLN A 72 10.71 17.77 6.89
CA GLN A 72 11.43 16.50 6.79
C GLN A 72 11.64 16.11 5.33
N GLU A 73 12.89 15.89 4.93
CA GLU A 73 13.23 15.43 3.58
C GLU A 73 12.70 14.01 3.33
N LEU A 74 12.28 13.75 2.08
CA LEU A 74 11.85 12.43 1.63
C LEU A 74 12.99 11.40 1.78
N PRO A 75 12.83 10.32 2.57
CA PRO A 75 13.88 9.34 2.79
C PRO A 75 14.33 8.65 1.48
N PRO A 76 15.64 8.44 1.27
CA PRO A 76 16.15 7.87 0.02
C PRO A 76 15.67 6.43 -0.24
N GLU A 77 15.29 5.69 0.81
CA GLU A 77 14.76 4.33 0.71
C GLU A 77 13.39 4.28 0.03
N ILE A 78 12.59 5.36 0.15
CA ILE A 78 11.26 5.45 -0.46
C ILE A 78 11.17 6.46 -1.61
N ALA A 79 12.18 7.32 -1.77
CA ALA A 79 12.26 8.30 -2.84
C ALA A 79 12.08 7.77 -4.28
N PRO A 80 12.41 6.51 -4.61
CA PRO A 80 12.12 5.97 -5.95
C PRO A 80 10.64 5.66 -6.21
N TYR A 81 9.80 5.62 -5.17
CA TYR A 81 8.41 5.21 -5.24
C TYR A 81 7.41 6.36 -5.11
N ASP A 82 7.90 7.56 -4.78
CA ASP A 82 7.09 8.74 -4.52
C ASP A 82 7.63 9.94 -5.32
N ASP A 83 6.78 10.94 -5.55
CA ASP A 83 7.19 12.21 -6.13
C ASP A 83 7.68 13.14 -5.01
N LYS A 84 8.89 13.69 -5.17
CA LYS A 84 9.42 14.67 -4.22
C LYS A 84 8.59 15.94 -4.18
N GLU A 85 7.86 16.25 -5.25
CA GLU A 85 6.98 17.42 -5.32
C GLU A 85 5.69 17.22 -4.51
N GLU A 86 5.24 15.97 -4.32
CA GLU A 86 4.02 15.65 -3.54
C GLU A 86 4.33 15.38 -2.05
N TRP A 87 5.61 15.26 -1.67
CA TRP A 87 6.01 14.96 -0.30
C TRP A 87 5.79 16.14 0.67
N GLY A 88 4.79 16.00 1.54
CA GLY A 88 4.48 16.98 2.59
C GLY A 88 3.47 18.06 2.19
N GLU A 89 2.81 17.92 1.04
CA GLU A 89 1.58 18.65 0.69
C GLU A 89 0.33 18.09 1.41
#